data_AF-H5Y8S5-F1
#
_entry.id   AF-H5Y8S5-F1
#
_cell.length_a   1.000
_cell.length_b   1.000
_cell.length_c   1.000
_cell.angle_alpha   90.00
_cell.angle_beta   90.00
_cell.angle_gamma   90.00
#
_symmetry.space_group_name_H-M   'P 1'
#
loop_
_entity.id
_entity.type
_entity.pdbx_description
1 polymer ?
#
loop_
_entity_poly.entity_id
_entity_poly.type
_entity_poly.pdbx_seq_one_letter_code
_entity_poly.pdbx_strand_id
1 'polypeptide(L)' 'MNKTTLHLERPQSSQVRRADLAPATGYAMLVDGRFKTEFLDQDAATKAALELLAKYPMLKIEIYDAASKSRTPAK' A
#
# COMPACT_ATOMS: atom_id res chain seq x y z
N MET A 1 -24.68 27.25 -19.62
CA MET A 1 -24.08 27.09 -18.27
C MET A 1 -24.52 25.75 -17.69
N ASN A 2 -23.87 24.64 -18.04
CA ASN A 2 -24.14 23.33 -17.46
C ASN A 2 -22.89 22.84 -16.71
N LYS A 3 -23.11 22.60 -15.43
CA LYS A 3 -22.11 22.42 -14.36
C LYS A 3 -21.28 21.17 -14.63
N THR A 4 -19.97 21.36 -14.72
CA THR A 4 -18.94 20.32 -14.75
C THR A 4 -19.07 19.46 -13.50
N THR A 5 -19.67 18.29 -13.65
CA THR A 5 -19.75 17.30 -12.58
C THR A 5 -18.37 16.66 -12.50
N LEU A 6 -17.57 17.08 -11.52
CA LEU A 6 -16.29 16.46 -11.18
C LEU A 6 -16.58 15.03 -10.73
N HIS A 7 -16.51 14.12 -11.70
CA HIS A 7 -16.62 12.69 -11.48
C HIS A 7 -15.31 12.25 -10.80
N LEU A 8 -15.23 12.51 -9.49
CA LEU A 8 -14.18 11.97 -8.64
C LEU A 8 -14.38 10.45 -8.65
N GLU A 9 -13.62 9.77 -9.50
CA GLU A 9 -13.47 8.32 -9.49
C GLU A 9 -13.04 7.94 -8.08
N ARG A 10 -14.03 7.59 -7.24
CA ARG A 10 -13.78 6.80 -6.05
C ARG A 10 -13.02 5.59 -6.57
N PRO A 11 -11.75 5.36 -6.16
CA PRO A 11 -11.03 4.17 -6.56
C PRO A 11 -11.94 3.00 -6.21
N GLN A 12 -12.27 2.23 -7.25
CA GLN A 12 -13.22 1.13 -7.22
C GLN A 12 -13.00 0.36 -5.92
N SER A 13 -14.05 0.33 -5.10
CA SER A 13 -14.08 -0.32 -3.80
C SER A 13 -13.36 -1.65 -3.91
N SER A 14 -12.16 -1.67 -3.32
CA SER A 14 -11.29 -2.82 -3.20
C SER A 14 -12.15 -4.05 -2.96
N GLN A 15 -12.04 -5.05 -3.85
CA GLN A 15 -12.41 -6.42 -3.52
C GLN A 15 -12.05 -6.60 -2.04
N VAL A 16 -13.02 -6.98 -1.20
CA VAL A 16 -12.79 -7.21 0.23
C VAL A 16 -11.89 -8.44 0.36
N ARG A 17 -10.63 -8.31 -0.04
CA ARG A 17 -9.55 -9.22 0.27
C ARG A 17 -9.42 -9.08 1.77
N ARG A 18 -9.49 -10.22 2.47
CA ARG A 18 -9.25 -10.23 3.90
C ARG A 18 -7.92 -9.53 4.14
N ALA A 19 -7.88 -8.58 5.08
CA ALA A 19 -6.67 -7.81 5.39
C ALA A 19 -5.49 -8.72 5.82
N ASP A 20 -5.79 -9.97 6.19
CA ASP A 20 -4.83 -11.00 6.55
C ASP A 20 -4.24 -11.77 5.34
N LEU A 21 -4.83 -11.65 4.15
CA LEU A 21 -4.33 -12.34 2.97
C LEU A 21 -3.17 -11.56 2.37
N ALA A 22 -1.98 -12.16 2.45
CA ALA A 22 -0.83 -11.67 1.72
C ALA A 22 -1.17 -11.60 0.21
N PRO A 23 -0.68 -10.56 -0.50
CA PRO A 23 -0.84 -10.47 -1.94
C PRO A 23 -0.33 -11.76 -2.60
N ALA A 24 -1.06 -12.23 -3.62
CA ALA A 24 -0.60 -13.33 -4.44
C ALA A 24 0.55 -12.91 -5.37
N THR A 25 0.63 -11.62 -5.70
CA THR A 25 1.58 -11.04 -6.65
C THR A 25 1.86 -9.57 -6.31
N GLY A 26 3.05 -9.07 -6.64
CA GLY A 26 3.45 -7.68 -6.40
C GLY A 26 4.04 -7.45 -5.01
N TYR A 27 3.92 -6.23 -4.52
CA TYR A 27 4.42 -5.79 -3.22
C TYR A 27 3.27 -5.35 -2.33
N ALA A 28 3.43 -5.42 -1.02
CA ALA A 28 2.49 -4.79 -0.10
C ALA A 28 3.22 -4.07 1.02
N MET A 29 2.63 -2.96 1.46
CA MET A 29 3.11 -2.24 2.63
C MET A 29 2.40 -2.73 3.87
N LEU A 30 3.20 -3.18 4.84
CA LEU A 30 2.79 -3.46 6.20
C LEU A 30 3.01 -2.22 7.04
N VAL A 31 2.00 -1.87 7.82
CA VAL A 31 2.08 -0.84 8.85
C VAL A 31 1.74 -1.51 10.17
N ASP A 32 2.70 -1.50 11.10
CA ASP A 32 2.60 -2.17 12.40
C ASP A 32 2.17 -3.65 12.28
N GLY A 33 2.72 -4.35 11.29
CA GLY A 33 2.46 -5.78 11.05
C GLY A 33 1.13 -6.09 10.34
N ARG A 34 0.39 -5.07 9.86
CA ARG A 34 -0.85 -5.26 9.10
C ARG A 34 -0.69 -4.80 7.66
N PHE A 35 -1.14 -5.61 6.70
CA PHE A 35 -1.20 -5.21 5.30
C PHE A 35 -2.19 -4.06 5.11
N LYS A 36 -1.75 -2.99 4.44
CA LYS A 36 -2.58 -1.80 4.17
C LYS A 36 -2.80 -1.57 2.70
N THR A 37 -1.73 -1.60 1.92
CA THR A 37 -1.77 -1.25 0.50
C THR A 37 -0.93 -2.23 -0.30
N GLU A 38 -1.43 -2.59 -1.48
CA GLU A 38 -0.72 -3.41 -2.45
C GLU A 38 -0.16 -2.49 -3.55
N PHE A 39 1.02 -2.79 -4.04
CA PHE A 39 1.73 -2.08 -5.10
C PHE A 39 2.19 -3.08 -6.15
N LEU A 40 2.25 -2.66 -7.40
CA LEU A 40 2.80 -3.48 -8.48
C LEU A 40 4.33 -3.46 -8.47
N ASP A 41 4.91 -2.31 -8.11
CA ASP A 41 6.35 -2.05 -8.14
C ASP A 41 6.95 -1.84 -6.74
N GLN A 42 8.20 -2.28 -6.57
CA GLN A 42 8.94 -2.13 -5.32
C GLN A 42 9.24 -0.66 -5.02
N ASP A 43 9.64 0.11 -6.03
CA ASP A 43 9.92 1.54 -5.90
C ASP A 43 8.68 2.32 -5.45
N ALA A 44 7.51 1.98 -5.99
CA ALA A 44 6.25 2.60 -5.59
C ALA A 44 5.92 2.31 -4.12
N ALA A 45 6.10 1.05 -3.68
CA ALA A 45 5.93 0.66 -2.29
C ALA A 45 6.90 1.38 -1.36
N THR A 46 8.16 1.50 -1.78
CA THR A 46 9.23 2.14 -0.99
C THR A 46 9.00 3.63 -0.85
N LYS A 47 8.63 4.31 -1.93
CA LYS A 47 8.31 5.74 -1.89
C LYS A 47 7.12 6.01 -0.96
N ALA A 48 6.06 5.23 -1.07
CA ALA A 48 4.89 5.37 -0.19
C ALA A 48 5.23 5.10 1.27
N ALA A 49 6.10 4.11 1.55
CA ALA A 49 6.59 3.83 2.89
C ALA A 49 7.39 5.00 3.48
N LEU A 50 8.29 5.60 2.70
CA LEU A 50 9.08 6.76 3.12
C LEU A 50 8.20 7.99 3.38
N GLU A 51 7.24 8.27 2.50
CA GLU A 51 6.29 9.37 2.70
C GLU A 51 5.45 9.20 3.97
N LEU A 52 5.06 7.96 4.28
CA LEU A 52 4.30 7.66 5.49
C LEU A 52 5.17 7.73 6.75
N LEU A 53 6.42 7.25 6.68
CA LEU A 53 7.38 7.32 7.78
C LEU A 53 7.77 8.77 8.10
N ALA A 54 7.91 9.61 7.07
CA ALA A 54 8.16 11.04 7.23
C ALA A 54 7.03 11.77 7.98
N LYS A 55 5.77 11.35 7.75
CA LYS A 55 4.60 11.89 8.47
C LYS A 55 4.44 11.29 9.87
N TYR A 56 4.78 10.02 10.02
CA TYR A 56 4.57 9.26 11.25
C TYR A 56 5.83 8.43 11.59
N PRO A 57 6.87 9.05 12.15
CA PRO A 57 8.14 8.37 12.43
C PRO A 57 8.02 7.27 13.49
N MET A 58 6.88 7.19 14.20
CA MET A 58 6.60 6.15 15.19
C MET A 58 6.09 4.82 14.59
N LEU A 59 5.69 4.81 13.31
CA LEU A 59 5.13 3.62 12.67
C LEU A 59 6.24 2.67 12.23
N LYS A 60 6.02 1.36 12.40
CA LYS A 60 6.89 0.34 11.79
C LYS A 60 6.35 0.00 10.42
N ILE A 61 7.08 0.40 9.38
CA ILE A 61 6.69 0.16 8.00
C ILE A 61 7.62 -0.89 7.39
N GLU A 62 7.03 -1.94 6.83
CA GLU A 62 7.74 -3.01 6.13
C GLU A 62 7.12 -3.21 4.74
N ILE A 63 7.93 -3.63 3.79
CA ILE A 63 7.49 -3.96 2.44
C ILE A 63 7.58 -5.47 2.29
N TYR A 64 6.45 -6.08 1.99
CA TYR A 64 6.36 -7.48 1.64
C TYR A 64 6.48 -7.65 0.14
N ASP A 65 7.41 -8.49 -0.27
CA ASP A 65 7.51 -8.99 -1.63
C ASP A 65 6.72 -10.31 -1.72
N ALA A 66 5.68 -10.35 -2.54
CA ALA A 66 4.87 -11.54 -2.74
C ALA A 66 5.60 -12.63 -3.54
N ALA A 67 6.54 -12.27 -4.43
CA ALA A 67 7.30 -13.23 -5.22
C ALA A 67 8.27 -14.02 -4.33
N SER A 68 9.00 -13.30 -3.48
CA SER A 68 9.98 -13.89 -2.55
C SER A 68 9.38 -14.30 -1.21
N LYS A 69 8.13 -13.88 -0.92
CA LYS A 69 7.46 -14.00 0.39
C LYS A 69 8.29 -13.43 1.54
N SER A 70 9.15 -12.46 1.25
CA SER A 70 10.06 -11.81 2.19
C SER A 70 9.53 -10.45 2.63
N ARG A 71 9.93 -10.01 3.82
CA ARG A 71 9.61 -8.69 4.37
C ARG A 71 10.89 -7.90 4.54
N THR A 72 10.91 -6.68 4.02
CA THR A 72 12.04 -5.76 4.12
C THR A 72 11.59 -4.51 4.86
N PRO A 73 12.24 -4.13 5.98
CA PRO A 73 11.88 -2.90 6.67
C PRO A 73 12.19 -1.69 5.78
N ALA A 74 11.25 -0.75 5.68
CA ALA A 74 11.52 0.54 5.06
C ALA A 74 12.35 1.36 6.05
N LYS A 75 13.66 1.47 5.80
CA LYS A 75 14.63 2.21 6.60
C LYS A 75 15.35 3.24 5.76
#